data_AF-A0A955ZCM9-F1
#
_entry.id   AF-A0A955ZCM9-F1
#
_cell.length_a   1.000
_cell.length_b   1.000
_cell.length_c   1.000
_cell.angle_alpha   90.00
_cell.angle_beta   90.00
_cell.angle_gamma   90.00
#
_symmetry.space_group_name_H-M   'P 1'
#
loop_
_entity.id
_entity.type
_entity.pdbx_description
1 polymer ?
#
loop_
_entity_poly.entity_id
_entity_poly.type
_entity_poly.pdbx_seq_one_letter_code
_entity_poly.pdbx_strand_id
1 'polypeptide(L)'
;MTMGLSVIAEVRDASACGGCFHQAPPPQQPQQPQQPTEESSMVSDHRMVFSLSRHQTVLWDQIRYNGDPKEFAWVLPVRPGTRVELSRDEWIASLDATTQPTIRQPQPQNVGGFQGGFDGR
;
A
#
# COMPACT_ATOMS: atom_id res chain seq x y z
N MET A 1 5.64 -21.34 -39.00
CA MET A 1 6.27 -21.59 -37.68
C MET A 1 6.92 -20.29 -37.22
N THR A 2 6.24 -19.51 -36.38
CA THR A 2 6.74 -18.23 -35.87
C THR A 2 7.17 -18.45 -34.41
N MET A 3 8.47 -18.38 -34.17
CA MET A 3 9.07 -18.47 -32.83
C MET A 3 8.85 -17.15 -32.11
N GLY A 4 8.12 -17.17 -30.99
CA GLY A 4 7.94 -16.01 -30.12
C GLY A 4 9.14 -15.84 -29.18
N LEU A 5 9.74 -14.65 -29.17
CA LEU A 5 10.83 -14.28 -28.28
C LEU A 5 10.26 -13.77 -26.95
N SER A 6 10.41 -14.55 -25.87
CA SER A 6 10.01 -14.14 -24.52
C SER A 6 11.11 -13.29 -23.88
N VAL A 7 10.77 -12.06 -23.48
CA VAL A 7 11.64 -11.18 -22.68
C VAL A 7 11.54 -11.62 -21.22
N ILE A 8 12.67 -12.05 -20.64
CA ILE A 8 12.79 -12.31 -19.21
C ILE A 8 13.13 -10.97 -18.55
N ALA A 9 12.19 -10.36 -17.85
CA ALA A 9 12.45 -9.18 -17.04
C ALA A 9 13.00 -9.61 -15.68
N GLU A 10 14.29 -9.37 -15.41
CA GLU A 10 14.84 -9.49 -14.05
C GLU A 10 14.25 -8.38 -13.17
N VAL A 11 13.48 -8.77 -12.16
CA VAL A 11 13.02 -7.84 -11.11
C VAL A 11 14.26 -7.46 -10.30
N ARG A 12 14.66 -6.18 -10.37
CA ARG A 12 15.71 -5.65 -9.50
C ARG A 12 15.20 -5.53 -8.08
N ASP A 13 16.05 -5.82 -7.10
CA ASP A 13 15.74 -5.58 -5.69
C ASP A 13 15.40 -4.10 -5.49
N ALA A 14 14.18 -3.83 -5.03
CA ALA A 14 13.74 -2.49 -4.67
C ALA A 14 14.22 -2.20 -3.23
N SER A 15 15.39 -1.62 -3.07
CA SER A 15 15.81 -1.05 -1.79
C SER A 15 14.95 0.19 -1.50
N ALA A 16 13.96 0.06 -0.61
CA ALA A 16 13.18 1.19 -0.15
C ALA A 16 14.04 2.07 0.78
N CYS A 17 14.28 3.34 0.40
CA CYS A 17 15.00 4.31 1.23
C CYS A 17 14.09 5.05 2.22
N GLY A 18 12.98 4.44 2.63
CA GLY A 18 12.00 5.05 3.53
C GLY A 18 11.25 4.00 4.33
N GLY A 19 10.91 4.33 5.57
CA GLY A 19 10.21 3.46 6.50
C GLY A 19 9.59 4.26 7.64
N CYS A 20 8.63 3.66 8.33
CA CYS A 20 8.09 4.21 9.56
C CYS A 20 9.01 3.80 10.71
N PHE A 21 9.64 4.76 11.38
CA PHE A 21 10.57 4.48 12.47
C PHE A 21 9.80 4.50 13.80
N HIS A 22 9.65 3.33 14.43
CA HIS A 22 9.04 3.19 15.75
C HIS A 22 10.03 2.53 16.71
N GLN A 23 9.83 2.72 18.02
CA GLN A 23 10.63 2.02 19.02
C GLN A 23 10.47 0.50 18.90
N ALA A 24 11.60 -0.21 18.92
CA ALA A 24 11.61 -1.66 18.96
C ALA A 24 10.89 -2.15 20.23
N PRO A 25 10.04 -3.20 20.13
CA PRO A 25 9.39 -3.76 21.31
C PRO A 25 10.43 -4.24 22.34
N PRO A 26 10.13 -4.14 23.64
CA PRO A 26 11.05 -4.56 24.70
C PRO A 26 11.40 -6.05 24.57
N PRO A 27 12.57 -6.49 25.10
CA PRO A 27 12.99 -7.88 25.01
C PRO A 27 11.92 -8.82 25.57
N GLN A 28 11.46 -9.74 24.73
CA GLN A 28 10.47 -10.74 25.10
C GLN A 28 11.02 -11.61 26.25
N GLN A 29 10.23 -11.78 27.30
CA GLN A 29 10.57 -12.68 28.40
C GLN A 29 10.63 -14.13 27.89
N PRO A 30 11.47 -15.02 28.47
CA PRO A 30 11.85 -16.32 27.86
C PRO A 30 10.75 -17.37 27.64
N GLN A 31 9.46 -17.04 27.77
CA GLN A 31 8.37 -18.03 27.91
C GLN A 31 7.13 -17.76 27.06
N GLN A 32 7.12 -16.74 26.19
CA GLN A 32 6.00 -16.52 25.28
C GLN A 32 6.25 -17.19 23.92
N PRO A 33 5.29 -17.98 23.39
CA PRO A 33 5.34 -18.45 22.01
C PRO A 33 5.58 -17.25 21.09
N GLN A 34 6.47 -17.37 20.09
CA GLN A 34 6.70 -16.33 19.09
C GLN A 34 5.38 -15.99 18.39
N GLN A 35 4.68 -15.00 18.92
CA GLN A 35 3.61 -14.31 18.23
C GLN A 35 4.31 -13.54 17.11
N PRO A 36 3.86 -13.65 15.83
CA PRO A 36 4.39 -12.76 14.81
C PRO A 36 4.28 -11.34 15.35
N THR A 37 5.41 -10.67 15.50
CA THR A 37 5.46 -9.27 15.86
C THR A 37 4.74 -8.56 14.72
N GLU A 38 3.43 -8.33 14.87
CA GLU A 38 2.73 -7.42 13.99
C GLU A 38 3.40 -6.09 14.24
N GLU A 39 4.20 -5.66 13.26
CA GLU A 39 4.71 -4.31 13.16
C GLU A 39 3.51 -3.39 13.34
N SER A 40 3.30 -2.85 14.53
CA SER A 40 2.23 -1.89 14.78
C SER A 40 2.64 -0.65 14.00
N SER A 41 2.23 -0.56 12.73
CA SER A 41 2.39 0.70 12.02
C SER A 41 1.53 1.69 12.78
N MET A 42 2.17 2.64 13.48
CA MET A 42 1.43 3.72 14.13
C MET A 42 0.57 4.42 13.08
N VAL A 43 1.03 4.47 11.82
CA VAL A 43 0.26 4.88 10.65
C VAL A 43 -0.83 3.84 10.33
N SER A 44 -2.09 4.22 10.53
CA SER A 44 -3.26 3.40 10.25
C SER A 44 -3.90 3.68 8.88
N ASP A 45 -3.61 4.82 8.26
CA ASP A 45 -3.97 5.12 6.87
C ASP A 45 -2.95 6.14 6.29
N HIS A 46 -2.61 5.98 5.01
CA HIS A 46 -1.69 6.88 4.31
C HIS A 46 -2.15 7.08 2.87
N ARG A 47 -2.58 8.31 2.55
CA ARG A 47 -3.10 8.67 1.23
C ARG A 47 -2.20 9.72 0.60
N MET A 48 -1.73 9.42 -0.61
CA MET A 48 -0.86 10.29 -1.38
C MET A 48 -1.49 10.64 -2.72
N VAL A 49 -1.48 11.93 -3.06
CA VAL A 49 -1.92 12.43 -4.36
C VAL A 49 -0.78 13.20 -5.01
N PHE A 50 -0.51 12.92 -6.28
CA PHE A 50 0.50 13.61 -7.07
C PHE A 50 -0.13 14.38 -8.22
N SER A 51 0.26 15.65 -8.38
CA SER A 51 0.07 16.41 -9.61
C SER A 51 1.43 16.68 -10.25
N LEU A 52 1.63 16.18 -11.47
CA LEU A 52 2.90 16.24 -12.18
C LEU A 52 2.78 17.15 -13.40
N SER A 53 3.73 18.07 -13.54
CA SER A 53 3.90 18.89 -14.75
C SER A 53 5.39 19.14 -15.01
N ARG A 54 5.70 19.74 -16.16
CA ARG A 54 7.08 20.14 -16.49
C ARG A 54 7.62 21.28 -15.62
N HIS A 55 6.75 22.05 -14.97
CA HIS A 55 7.12 23.25 -14.21
C HIS A 55 7.06 23.05 -12.70
N GLN A 56 6.11 22.23 -12.24
CA GLN A 56 5.86 22.02 -10.82
C GLN A 56 5.34 20.60 -10.57
N THR A 57 5.75 20.04 -9.45
CA THR A 57 5.13 18.85 -8.86
C THR A 57 4.50 19.26 -7.54
N VAL A 58 3.28 18.81 -7.30
CA VAL A 58 2.60 18.96 -6.01
C VAL A 58 2.31 17.57 -5.47
N LEU A 59 2.68 17.34 -4.22
CA LEU A 59 2.35 16.14 -3.45
C LEU A 59 1.46 16.57 -2.29
N TRP A 60 0.28 15.95 -2.20
CA TRP A 60 -0.55 16.02 -1.01
C TRP A 60 -0.44 14.71 -0.26
N ASP A 61 -0.13 14.81 1.02
CA ASP A 61 0.01 13.68 1.92
C ASP A 61 -1.00 13.81 3.07
N GLN A 62 -1.80 12.76 3.29
CA GLN A 62 -2.67 12.62 4.45
C GLN A 62 -2.30 11.34 5.19
N ILE A 63 -1.84 11.52 6.42
CA ILE A 63 -1.41 10.44 7.31
C ILE A 63 -2.37 10.37 8.49
N ARG A 64 -3.03 9.23 8.67
CA ARG A 64 -3.69 8.88 9.93
C ARG A 64 -2.74 8.01 10.73
N TYR A 65 -2.51 8.39 11.98
CA TYR A 65 -1.74 7.59 12.92
C TYR A 65 -2.51 7.43 14.25
N ASN A 66 -2.12 6.40 15.00
CA ASN A 66 -2.56 6.07 16.34
C ASN A 66 -1.39 6.31 17.31
N GLY A 67 -1.66 6.69 18.56
CA GLY A 67 -0.63 6.92 19.58
C GLY A 67 -0.28 8.40 19.81
N ASP A 68 0.85 8.66 20.47
CA ASP A 68 1.31 10.03 20.77
C ASP A 68 2.00 10.65 19.53
N PRO A 69 1.54 11.82 19.02
CA PRO A 69 2.21 12.52 17.91
C PRO A 69 3.69 12.82 18.13
N LYS A 70 4.16 12.89 19.38
CA LYS A 70 5.58 13.14 19.70
C LYS A 70 6.48 11.94 19.38
N GLU A 71 5.90 10.75 19.28
CA GLU A 71 6.60 9.51 18.96
C GLU A 71 6.56 9.17 17.46
N PHE A 72 5.88 10.01 16.67
CA PHE A 72 5.73 9.82 15.23
C PHE A 72 6.53 10.86 14.44
N ALA A 73 7.30 10.39 13.45
CA ALA A 73 7.96 11.25 12.49
C ALA A 73 7.80 10.70 11.08
N TRP A 74 7.43 11.57 10.14
CA TRP A 74 7.43 11.29 8.72
C TRP A 74 8.50 12.13 8.02
N VAL A 75 9.38 11.49 7.27
CA VAL A 75 10.51 12.12 6.60
C VAL A 75 10.36 11.98 5.10
N LEU A 76 10.21 13.11 4.41
CA LEU A 76 10.16 13.17 2.95
C LEU A 76 11.34 13.99 2.40
N PRO A 77 12.25 13.36 1.65
CA PRO A 77 13.28 14.09 0.92
C PRO A 77 12.67 14.98 -0.17
N VAL A 78 13.01 16.27 -0.16
CA VAL A 78 12.53 17.25 -1.15
C VAL A 78 13.69 18.05 -1.74
N ARG A 79 13.46 18.68 -2.91
CA ARG A 79 14.47 19.57 -3.51
C ARG A 79 14.52 20.91 -2.77
N PRO A 80 15.66 21.61 -2.78
CA PRO A 80 15.75 22.98 -2.28
C PRO A 80 14.69 23.88 -2.91
N GLY A 81 14.06 24.75 -2.11
CA GLY A 81 12.99 25.65 -2.55
C GLY A 81 11.58 25.04 -2.55
N THR A 82 11.42 23.77 -2.13
CA THR A 82 10.10 23.17 -1.91
C THR A 82 9.35 23.89 -0.79
N ARG A 83 8.04 24.09 -0.97
CA ARG A 83 7.16 24.72 0.01
C ARG A 83 6.28 23.66 0.66
N VAL A 84 6.02 23.83 1.96
CA VAL A 84 5.12 22.98 2.72
C VAL A 84 3.95 23.83 3.18
N GLU A 85 2.75 23.38 2.86
CA GLU A 85 1.50 24.10 3.14
C GLU A 85 0.45 23.11 3.63
N LEU A 86 -0.49 23.60 4.44
CA LEU A 86 -1.62 22.79 4.90
C LEU A 86 -2.61 22.59 3.76
N SER A 87 -3.02 21.34 3.57
CA SER A 87 -4.09 20.96 2.65
C SER A 87 -5.43 20.86 3.37
N ARG A 88 -6.43 20.41 2.63
CA ARG A 88 -7.81 20.17 3.04
C ARG A 88 -8.17 18.70 2.85
N ASP A 89 -8.71 18.07 3.88
CA ASP A 89 -9.09 16.65 3.84
C ASP A 89 -10.16 16.39 2.77
N GLU A 90 -11.07 17.33 2.56
CA GLU A 90 -12.15 17.25 1.56
C GLU A 90 -11.63 17.08 0.12
N TRP A 91 -10.44 17.61 -0.20
CA TRP A 91 -9.84 17.48 -1.52
C TRP A 91 -9.48 16.03 -1.83
N ILE A 92 -8.76 15.37 -0.93
CA ILE A 92 -8.33 13.97 -1.10
C ILE A 92 -9.55 13.05 -1.10
N ALA A 93 -10.53 13.30 -0.21
CA ALA A 93 -11.78 12.54 -0.17
C ALA A 93 -12.55 12.59 -1.51
N SER A 94 -12.55 13.75 -2.18
CA SER A 94 -13.21 13.89 -3.49
C SER A 94 -12.52 13.07 -4.58
N LEU A 95 -11.18 12.99 -4.55
CA LEU A 95 -10.41 12.18 -5.51
C LEU A 95 -10.65 10.69 -5.26
N ASP A 96 -10.54 10.25 -4.02
CA ASP A 96 -10.77 8.85 -3.63
C ASP A 96 -12.13 8.34 -4.09
N ALA A 97 -13.19 9.15 -3.97
CA ALA A 97 -14.53 8.76 -4.42
C ALA A 97 -14.61 8.42 -5.92
N THR A 98 -13.65 8.89 -6.72
CA THR A 98 -13.59 8.69 -8.18
C THR A 98 -12.46 7.77 -8.63
N THR A 99 -11.44 7.54 -7.79
CA THR A 99 -10.24 6.75 -8.14
C THR A 99 -10.13 5.42 -7.38
N GLN A 100 -11.04 5.16 -6.43
CA GLN A 100 -11.02 3.94 -5.63
C GLN A 100 -11.04 2.66 -6.49
N PRO A 101 -10.18 1.67 -6.16
CA PRO A 101 -10.13 0.40 -6.89
C PRO A 101 -11.43 -0.39 -6.71
N THR A 102 -12.02 -0.86 -7.81
CA THR A 102 -13.17 -1.77 -7.78
C THR A 102 -12.70 -3.20 -8.04
N ILE A 103 -12.84 -4.07 -7.05
CA ILE A 103 -12.55 -5.51 -7.20
C ILE A 103 -13.81 -6.21 -7.70
N ARG A 104 -13.72 -6.89 -8.85
CA ARG A 104 -14.78 -7.75 -9.36
C ARG A 104 -14.38 -9.21 -9.15
N GLN A 105 -15.30 -9.99 -8.58
CA GLN A 105 -15.11 -11.44 -8.46
C GLN A 105 -14.97 -12.11 -9.83
N PRO A 106 -14.17 -13.19 -9.96
CA PRO A 106 -14.14 -14.00 -11.16
C PRO A 106 -15.55 -14.50 -11.49
N GLN A 107 -16.00 -14.33 -12.74
CA GLN A 107 -17.24 -14.97 -13.18
C GLN A 107 -16.99 -16.47 -13.34
N PRO A 108 -17.85 -17.35 -12.77
CA PRO A 108 -17.73 -18.77 -13.03
C PRO A 108 -17.88 -18.99 -14.53
N GLN A 109 -16.83 -19.52 -15.15
CA GLN A 109 -16.92 -20.01 -16.51
C GLN A 109 -17.88 -21.19 -16.44
N ASN A 110 -19.05 -21.09 -17.08
CA ASN A 110 -19.89 -22.24 -17.37
C ASN A 110 -19.12 -23.13 -18.36
N VAL A 111 -18.14 -23.87 -17.85
CA VAL A 111 -17.58 -25.04 -18.52
C VAL A 111 -18.71 -26.06 -18.54
N GLY A 112 -19.30 -26.23 -19.73
CA GLY A 112 -20.54 -26.96 -19.93
C GLY A 112 -20.52 -28.35 -19.29
N GLY A 113 -21.61 -28.63 -18.58
CA GLY A 113 -22.19 -29.96 -18.36
C GLY A 113 -21.22 -31.11 -18.06
N PHE A 114 -20.86 -31.30 -16.79
CA PHE A 114 -20.71 -32.65 -16.26
C PHE A 114 -21.99 -33.04 -15.52
N GLN A 115 -22.91 -33.66 -16.27
CA GLN A 115 -24.03 -34.42 -15.73
C GLN A 115 -23.49 -35.74 -15.16
N GLY A 116 -22.76 -35.65 -14.04
CA GLY A 116 -22.32 -36.81 -13.26
C GLY A 116 -23.27 -36.98 -12.08
N GLY A 117 -24.31 -37.80 -12.27
CA GLY A 117 -25.23 -38.17 -11.19
C GLY A 117 -24.49 -38.90 -10.07
N PHE A 118 -24.47 -38.32 -8.87
CA PHE A 118 -24.21 -39.06 -7.65
C PHE A 118 -25.52 -39.70 -7.19
N ASP A 119 -25.71 -40.97 -7.57
CA ASP A 119 -26.71 -41.84 -6.95
C ASP A 119 -26.12 -42.32 -5.62
N GLY A 120 -26.54 -41.67 -4.53
CA GLY A 120 -26.21 -42.05 -3.17
C GLY A 120 -27.09 -43.22 -2.72
N ARG A 121 -26.54 -44.43 -2.84
CA ARG A 121 -26.87 -45.57 -1.97
C ARG A 121 -25.77 -45.76 -0.94
#